data_AF-A0A3D0UN95-F1
#
_entry.id   AF-A0A3D0UN95-F1
#
_cell.length_a   1.000
_cell.length_b   1.000
_cell.length_c   1.000
_cell.angle_alpha   90.00
_cell.angle_beta   90.00
_cell.angle_gamma   90.00
#
_symmetry.space_group_name_H-M   'P 1'
#
loop_
_entity.id
_entity.type
_entity.pdbx_description
1 polymer ?
#
loop_
_entity_poly.entity_id
_entity_poly.type
_entity_poly.pdbx_seq_one_letter_code
_entity_poly.pdbx_strand_id
1 'polypeptide(L)'
;MRALRHNGDLGLLNHSWLSVHNYNGLRSLDDPDGFILFRKYDEIVRAHLGRSMPMIGTEGGSYHPDPQVEKNLLVSQYSYMRSAEPYFFAFSHWLLASHEGGAWDTSWEFQALFRKDFVHPLVTEFFYQNQR
;
A
#
# COMPACT_ATOMS: atom_id res chain seq x y z
N MET A 1 22.68 2.49 3.81
CA MET A 1 23.53 1.28 3.99
C MET A 1 25.01 1.58 4.25
N ARG A 2 25.69 2.42 3.46
CA ARG A 2 27.15 2.67 3.62
C ARG A 2 27.53 3.19 5.02
N ALA A 3 26.78 4.15 5.57
CA ALA A 3 27.02 4.69 6.91
C ALA A 3 26.84 3.63 8.02
N LEU A 4 25.73 2.87 8.00
CA LEU A 4 25.50 1.77 8.96
C LEU A 4 26.62 0.71 8.92
N ARG A 5 27.09 0.37 7.71
CA ARG A 5 28.22 -0.55 7.54
C ARG A 5 29.52 0.04 8.10
N HIS A 6 29.78 1.33 7.83
CA HIS A 6 30.97 2.03 8.34
C HIS A 6 30.99 2.07 9.87
N ASN A 7 29.83 2.29 10.50
CA ASN A 7 29.71 2.38 11.95
C ASN A 7 29.66 1.02 12.67
N GLY A 8 29.54 -0.11 11.94
CA GLY A 8 29.31 -1.42 12.55
C GLY A 8 27.87 -1.68 13.00
N ASP A 9 26.94 -0.79 12.67
CA ASP A 9 25.55 -0.78 13.16
C ASP A 9 24.58 -1.59 12.28
N LEU A 10 25.07 -2.54 11.47
CA LEU A 10 24.20 -3.34 10.59
C LEU A 10 23.12 -4.13 11.37
N GLY A 11 23.38 -4.44 12.64
CA GLY A 11 22.43 -5.10 13.53
C GLY A 11 21.15 -4.30 13.76
N LEU A 12 21.18 -2.96 13.65
CA LEU A 12 19.98 -2.12 13.78
C LEU A 12 18.90 -2.47 12.76
N LEU A 13 19.30 -3.00 11.59
CA LEU A 13 18.36 -3.42 10.56
C LEU A 13 17.50 -4.62 10.96
N ASN A 14 17.89 -5.35 12.02
CA ASN A 14 17.09 -6.44 12.58
C ASN A 14 15.93 -5.92 13.45
N HIS A 15 15.93 -4.63 13.78
CA HIS A 15 14.89 -3.95 14.57
C HIS A 15 14.10 -2.93 13.72
N SER A 16 14.09 -3.10 12.40
CA SER A 16 13.51 -2.16 11.46
C SER A 16 12.68 -2.85 10.38
N TRP A 17 11.82 -2.06 9.75
CA TRP A 17 11.03 -2.43 8.58
C TRP A 17 11.13 -1.31 7.53
N LEU A 18 10.78 -1.63 6.30
CA LEU A 18 10.75 -0.67 5.19
C LEU A 18 9.33 -0.20 4.93
N SER A 19 9.15 1.11 4.93
CA SER A 19 7.91 1.76 4.50
C SER A 19 7.82 1.75 2.99
N VAL A 20 6.70 1.29 2.47
CA VAL A 20 6.52 1.07 1.03
C VAL A 20 5.26 1.77 0.53
N HIS A 21 5.37 2.49 -0.58
CA HIS A 21 4.27 3.20 -1.23
C HIS A 21 3.98 2.49 -2.57
N ASN A 22 2.91 1.69 -2.62
CA ASN A 22 2.56 0.82 -3.76
C ASN A 22 1.38 1.40 -4.54
N TYR A 23 1.60 2.53 -5.23
CA TYR A 23 0.57 3.16 -6.04
C TYR A 23 0.38 2.42 -7.37
N ASN A 24 -0.73 1.70 -7.47
CA ASN A 24 -1.13 1.05 -8.71
C ASN A 24 -1.71 2.07 -9.70
N GLY A 25 -2.53 3.00 -9.21
CA GLY A 25 -3.30 3.90 -10.05
C GLY A 25 -4.17 3.13 -11.05
N LEU A 26 -3.99 3.38 -12.33
CA LEU A 26 -4.70 2.73 -13.44
C LEU A 26 -3.95 1.54 -14.06
N ARG A 27 -2.80 1.15 -13.49
CA ARG A 27 -2.00 0.03 -14.02
C ARG A 27 -2.69 -1.30 -13.79
N SER A 28 -2.31 -2.30 -14.59
CA SER A 28 -2.70 -3.68 -14.31
C SER A 28 -2.09 -4.14 -12.99
N LEU A 29 -2.75 -5.07 -12.29
CA LEU A 29 -2.32 -5.52 -10.96
C LEU A 29 -0.97 -6.25 -10.97
N ASP A 30 -0.57 -6.78 -12.13
CA ASP A 30 0.69 -7.45 -12.37
C ASP A 30 1.79 -6.52 -12.91
N ASP A 31 1.52 -5.22 -13.04
CA ASP A 31 2.52 -4.24 -13.43
C ASP A 31 3.59 -4.12 -12.31
N PRO A 32 4.88 -4.38 -12.62
CA PRO A 32 5.96 -4.33 -11.64
C PRO A 32 6.21 -2.94 -11.05
N ASP A 33 5.71 -1.88 -11.71
CA ASP A 33 5.78 -0.50 -11.22
C ASP A 33 4.45 -0.04 -10.57
N GLY A 34 3.49 -0.96 -10.37
CA GLY A 34 2.19 -0.73 -9.71
C GLY A 34 2.11 -1.33 -8.30
N PHE A 35 1.03 -2.06 -8.01
CA PHE A 35 0.79 -2.67 -6.69
C PHE A 35 1.93 -3.57 -6.20
N ILE A 36 2.57 -4.33 -7.10
CA ILE A 36 3.62 -5.30 -6.76
C ILE A 36 5.04 -4.71 -6.70
N LEU A 37 5.18 -3.39 -6.71
CA LEU A 37 6.47 -2.68 -6.67
C LEU A 37 7.35 -3.07 -5.47
N PHE A 38 6.75 -3.52 -4.37
CA PHE A 38 7.48 -4.06 -3.21
C PHE A 38 8.46 -5.20 -3.55
N ARG A 39 8.21 -5.97 -4.62
CA ARG A 39 9.14 -7.01 -5.11
C ARG A 39 10.46 -6.42 -5.60
N LYS A 40 10.40 -5.29 -6.31
CA LYS A 40 11.59 -4.55 -6.79
C LYS A 40 12.38 -3.97 -5.62
N TYR A 41 11.69 -3.49 -4.58
CA TYR A 41 12.36 -3.08 -3.34
C TYR A 41 13.06 -4.26 -2.66
N ASP A 42 12.45 -5.43 -2.61
CA ASP A 42 13.07 -6.64 -2.05
C ASP A 42 14.31 -7.07 -2.87
N GLU A 43 14.25 -7.02 -4.19
CA GLU A 43 15.42 -7.29 -5.04
C GLU A 43 16.60 -6.37 -4.71
N ILE A 44 16.34 -5.06 -4.56
CA ILE A 44 17.36 -4.08 -4.17
C ILE A 44 17.90 -4.40 -2.77
N VAL A 45 17.03 -4.71 -1.81
CA VAL A 45 17.41 -5.04 -0.44
C VAL A 45 18.28 -6.30 -0.41
N ARG A 46 17.86 -7.38 -1.08
CA ARG A 46 18.63 -8.62 -1.16
C ARG A 46 19.98 -8.42 -1.85
N ALA A 47 20.06 -7.59 -2.90
CA ALA A 47 21.33 -7.28 -3.55
C ALA A 47 22.35 -6.60 -2.61
N HIS A 48 21.88 -5.89 -1.57
CA HIS A 48 22.76 -5.16 -0.64
C HIS A 48 22.97 -5.87 0.71
N LEU A 49 22.00 -6.67 1.15
CA LEU A 49 21.98 -7.30 2.48
C LEU A 49 22.10 -8.82 2.44
N GLY A 50 21.90 -9.46 1.28
CA GLY A 50 21.84 -10.92 1.15
C GLY A 50 20.58 -11.54 1.78
N ARG A 51 19.62 -10.74 2.23
CA ARG A 51 18.35 -11.16 2.83
C ARG A 51 17.26 -10.13 2.57
N SER A 52 15.99 -10.55 2.65
CA SER A 52 14.84 -9.65 2.66
C SER A 52 14.76 -8.86 3.98
N MET A 53 14.02 -7.76 3.95
CA MET A 53 13.60 -7.01 5.14
C MET A 53 12.08 -7.00 5.24
N PRO A 54 11.51 -7.00 6.47
CA PRO A 54 10.10 -6.72 6.67
C PRO A 54 9.68 -5.42 5.99
N MET A 55 8.54 -5.45 5.31
CA MET A 55 7.97 -4.30 4.61
C MET A 55 6.51 -4.10 5.02
N ILE A 56 6.15 -2.84 5.19
CA ILE A 56 4.79 -2.40 5.47
C ILE A 56 4.40 -1.43 4.36
N GLY A 57 3.35 -1.77 3.62
CA GLY A 57 2.69 -0.88 2.68
C GLY A 57 1.93 0.19 3.45
N THR A 58 2.53 1.37 3.57
CA THR A 58 1.97 2.50 4.33
C THR A 58 1.03 3.35 3.51
N GLU A 59 1.22 3.37 2.20
CA GLU A 59 0.36 4.05 1.24
C GLU A 59 0.26 3.25 -0.05
N GLY A 60 -0.84 3.40 -0.79
CA GLY A 60 -0.99 2.80 -2.10
C GLY A 60 -2.44 2.59 -2.51
N GLY A 61 -2.61 1.81 -3.56
CA GLY A 61 -3.92 1.51 -4.11
C GLY A 61 -4.13 2.01 -5.53
N SER A 62 -5.36 1.83 -5.99
CA SER A 62 -5.84 2.25 -7.31
C SER A 62 -6.85 3.37 -7.15
N TYR A 63 -7.05 4.13 -8.22
CA TYR A 63 -8.11 5.13 -8.33
C TYR A 63 -8.76 4.99 -9.70
N HIS A 64 -10.07 5.24 -9.82
CA HIS A 64 -10.75 5.21 -11.11
C HIS A 64 -11.99 6.13 -11.11
N PRO A 65 -12.34 6.81 -12.23
CA PRO A 65 -13.56 7.63 -12.29
C PRO A 65 -14.86 6.85 -12.03
N ASP A 66 -14.86 5.55 -12.32
CA ASP A 66 -15.91 4.60 -11.94
C ASP A 66 -15.54 3.91 -10.60
N PRO A 67 -16.27 4.19 -9.50
CA PRO A 67 -16.02 3.61 -8.18
C PRO A 67 -16.11 2.08 -8.13
N GLN A 68 -16.86 1.44 -9.04
CA GLN A 68 -16.96 -0.02 -9.05
C GLN A 68 -15.72 -0.68 -9.64
N VAL A 69 -15.09 -0.04 -10.63
CA VAL A 69 -13.79 -0.47 -11.14
C VAL A 69 -12.72 -0.29 -10.08
N GLU A 70 -12.69 0.86 -9.41
CA GLU A 70 -11.76 1.13 -8.30
C GLU A 70 -11.91 0.10 -7.16
N LYS A 71 -13.16 -0.16 -6.73
CA LYS A 71 -13.47 -1.19 -5.74
C LYS A 71 -12.87 -2.54 -6.14
N ASN A 72 -13.09 -3.00 -7.36
CA ASN A 72 -12.61 -4.32 -7.80
C ASN A 72 -11.08 -4.42 -7.80
N LEU A 73 -10.39 -3.34 -8.18
CA LEU A 73 -8.93 -3.27 -8.10
C LEU A 73 -8.46 -3.33 -6.63
N LEU A 74 -9.04 -2.53 -5.75
CA LEU A 74 -8.68 -2.50 -4.33
C LEU A 74 -8.99 -3.85 -3.63
N VAL A 75 -10.14 -4.46 -3.92
CA VAL A 75 -10.49 -5.82 -3.42
C VAL A 75 -9.46 -6.84 -3.86
N SER A 76 -8.97 -6.76 -5.10
CA SER A 76 -7.94 -7.68 -5.60
C SER A 76 -6.62 -7.50 -4.86
N GLN A 77 -6.22 -6.26 -4.56
CA GLN A 77 -5.02 -5.94 -3.78
C GLN A 77 -5.11 -6.44 -2.33
N TYR A 78 -6.26 -6.20 -1.67
CA TYR A 78 -6.49 -6.76 -0.34
C TYR A 78 -6.55 -8.29 -0.34
N SER A 79 -7.12 -8.89 -1.37
CA SER A 79 -7.19 -10.35 -1.50
C SER A 79 -5.82 -10.98 -1.74
N TYR A 80 -4.95 -10.31 -2.50
CA TYR A 80 -3.56 -10.72 -2.73
C TYR A 80 -2.79 -10.93 -1.43
N MET A 81 -3.06 -10.12 -0.40
CA MET A 81 -2.38 -10.22 0.89
C MET A 81 -2.51 -11.58 1.58
N ARG A 82 -3.50 -12.40 1.21
CA ARG A 82 -3.65 -13.79 1.74
C ARG A 82 -2.49 -14.70 1.35
N SER A 83 -1.82 -14.41 0.24
CA SER A 83 -0.70 -15.17 -0.30
C SER A 83 0.48 -14.27 -0.66
N ALA A 84 0.56 -13.10 -0.03
CA ALA A 84 1.67 -12.19 -0.24
C ALA A 84 3.00 -12.82 0.19
N GLU A 85 4.06 -12.30 -0.39
CA GLU A 85 5.42 -12.65 -0.05
C GLU A 85 5.66 -12.49 1.45
N PRO A 86 6.43 -13.40 2.08
CA PRO A 86 6.57 -13.45 3.55
C PRO A 86 7.29 -12.24 4.14
N TYR A 87 7.80 -11.33 3.32
CA TYR A 87 8.41 -10.07 3.77
C TYR A 87 7.47 -8.86 3.61
N PHE A 88 6.29 -8.99 3.03
CA PHE A 88 5.31 -7.90 2.86
C PHE A 88 4.09 -8.14 3.76
N PHE A 89 4.05 -7.43 4.89
CA PHE A 89 3.15 -7.78 6.01
C PHE A 89 1.80 -7.09 5.98
N ALA A 90 1.72 -5.89 5.42
CA ALA A 90 0.49 -5.11 5.42
C ALA A 90 0.42 -4.22 4.19
N PHE A 91 -0.81 -3.95 3.76
CA PHE A 91 -1.13 -3.01 2.71
C PHE A 91 -2.18 -2.03 3.23
N SER A 92 -1.89 -0.74 3.12
CA SER A 92 -2.74 0.37 3.56
C SER A 92 -3.12 1.22 2.36
N HIS A 93 -4.42 1.33 2.10
CA HIS A 93 -4.94 2.16 1.03
C HIS A 93 -4.83 3.66 1.38
N TRP A 94 -4.37 4.44 0.41
CA TRP A 94 -4.45 5.89 0.38
C TRP A 94 -5.67 6.27 -0.51
N LEU A 95 -6.74 6.88 0.00
CA LEU A 95 -6.88 7.55 1.31
C LEU A 95 -8.25 7.27 1.96
N LEU A 96 -8.29 7.14 3.29
CA LEU A 96 -9.54 6.98 4.02
C LEU A 96 -10.42 8.23 3.94
N ALA A 97 -9.90 9.39 4.35
CA ALA A 97 -10.60 10.68 4.32
C ALA A 97 -9.55 11.80 4.20
N SER A 98 -9.77 12.81 3.35
CA SER A 98 -8.94 14.03 3.35
C SER A 98 -9.67 15.16 4.07
N HIS A 99 -10.65 15.80 3.43
CA HIS A 99 -11.38 16.92 4.05
C HIS A 99 -12.19 16.48 5.27
N GLU A 100 -12.90 15.35 5.18
CA GLU A 100 -13.61 14.74 6.33
C GLU A 100 -12.62 14.28 7.44
N GLY A 101 -11.34 14.11 7.10
CA GLY A 101 -10.24 13.85 8.05
C GLY A 101 -9.60 15.10 8.64
N GLY A 102 -10.08 16.30 8.29
CA GLY A 102 -9.57 17.59 8.77
C GLY A 102 -8.44 18.21 7.92
N ALA A 103 -8.14 17.64 6.75
CA ALA A 103 -7.17 18.23 5.83
C ALA A 103 -7.77 19.42 5.06
N TRP A 104 -6.95 20.43 4.79
CA TRP A 104 -7.33 21.60 3.98
C TRP A 104 -6.90 21.47 2.51
N ASP A 105 -5.99 20.53 2.20
CA ASP A 105 -5.55 20.25 0.84
C ASP A 105 -6.54 19.30 0.14
N THR A 106 -7.17 19.80 -0.91
CA THR A 106 -8.16 19.06 -1.70
C THR A 106 -7.54 18.29 -2.86
N SER A 107 -6.23 18.34 -3.07
CA SER A 107 -5.55 17.73 -4.24
C SER A 107 -5.82 16.22 -4.37
N TRP A 108 -6.08 15.55 -3.24
CA TRP A 108 -6.26 14.10 -3.16
C TRP A 108 -7.67 13.67 -2.76
N GLU A 109 -8.61 14.61 -2.61
CA GLU A 109 -9.98 14.33 -2.16
C GLU A 109 -10.68 13.32 -3.09
N PHE A 110 -10.33 13.31 -4.38
CA PHE A 110 -10.92 12.36 -5.33
C PHE A 110 -10.58 10.88 -5.04
N GLN A 111 -9.52 10.59 -4.27
CA GLN A 111 -9.11 9.24 -3.85
C GLN A 111 -9.65 8.85 -2.47
N ALA A 112 -10.39 9.74 -1.79
CA ALA A 112 -10.86 9.49 -0.44
C ALA A 112 -12.06 8.53 -0.43
N LEU A 113 -12.01 7.51 0.43
CA LEU A 113 -13.12 6.57 0.63
C LEU A 113 -14.33 7.22 1.31
N PHE A 114 -14.09 8.21 2.17
CA PHE A 114 -15.11 9.03 2.82
C PHE A 114 -14.98 10.48 2.35
N ARG A 115 -16.08 11.01 1.82
CA ARG A 115 -16.21 12.39 1.37
C ARG A 115 -17.56 12.93 1.81
N LYS A 116 -17.73 14.24 1.74
CA LYS A 116 -19.04 14.86 1.97
C LYS A 116 -20.10 14.24 1.06
N ASP A 117 -21.17 13.74 1.67
CA ASP A 117 -22.31 13.09 1.00
C ASP A 117 -21.96 11.84 0.15
N PHE A 118 -20.77 11.24 0.37
CA PHE A 118 -20.33 10.06 -0.38
C PHE A 118 -19.50 9.09 0.47
N VAL A 119 -19.84 7.80 0.37
CA VAL A 119 -19.04 6.71 0.93
C VAL A 119 -18.72 5.74 -0.21
N HIS A 120 -17.43 5.44 -0.40
CA HIS A 120 -16.98 4.59 -1.49
C HIS A 120 -17.51 3.16 -1.37
N PRO A 121 -17.93 2.50 -2.46
CA PRO A 121 -18.44 1.12 -2.45
C PRO A 121 -17.52 0.08 -1.80
N LEU A 122 -16.20 0.31 -1.82
CA LEU A 122 -15.25 -0.54 -1.09
C LEU A 122 -15.58 -0.63 0.42
N VAL A 123 -16.00 0.49 1.01
CA VAL A 123 -16.37 0.52 2.43
C VAL A 123 -17.67 -0.25 2.65
N THR A 124 -18.71 0.06 1.89
CA THR A 124 -20.07 -0.46 2.11
C THR A 124 -20.26 -1.90 1.67
N GLU A 125 -19.52 -2.37 0.66
CA GLU A 125 -19.71 -3.70 0.06
C GLU A 125 -18.60 -4.71 0.41
N PHE A 126 -17.40 -4.26 0.78
CA PHE A 126 -16.26 -5.13 1.09
C PHE A 126 -15.81 -5.06 2.56
N PHE A 127 -15.55 -3.87 3.10
CA PHE A 127 -15.10 -3.75 4.50
C PHE A 127 -16.23 -3.99 5.51
N TYR A 128 -17.39 -3.35 5.31
CA TYR A 128 -18.56 -3.51 6.17
C TYR A 128 -19.49 -4.63 5.66
N GLN A 129 -18.96 -5.85 5.57
CA GLN A 129 -19.81 -7.04 5.46
C GLN A 129 -20.23 -7.45 6.88
N ASN A 130 -21.37 -6.94 7.35
CA ASN A 130 -21.95 -7.29 8.66
C ASN A 130 -22.36 -8.78 8.82
N GLN A 131 -22.03 -9.64 7.85
CA GLN A 131 -22.29 -11.08 7.90
C GLN A 131 -21.10 -11.86 7.35
N ARG A 132 -20.23 -12.32 8.25
CA ARG A 132 -19.40 -13.50 8.07
C ARG A 132 -19.39 -14.30 9.36
#